data_AF-A0A7S0AEJ5-F1
#
_entry.id   AF-A0A7S0AEJ5-F1
#
_cell.length_a   1.000
_cell.length_b   1.000
_cell.length_c   1.000
_cell.angle_alpha   90.00
_cell.angle_beta   90.00
_cell.angle_gamma   90.00
#
_symmetry.space_group_name_H-M   'P 1'
#
loop_
_entity.id
_entity.type
_entity.pdbx_description
1 polymer ?
#
loop_
_entity_poly.entity_id
_entity_poly.type
_entity_poly.pdbx_seq_one_letter_code
_entity_poly.pdbx_strand_id
1 'polypeptide(L)'
;PSWLKTIGRLLSTGASLLRALWLHHSAMSLEKVPELGTKPVNLTVKLPAPKSPKNDVLGEGLRELYRRGEFVDVTLVCADRTFGAHRAVLAATSEVFRQGLANFKDEPGAKQEVRLVDVSNPEA
;
A
#
# COMPACT_ATOMS: atom_id res chain seq x y z
N PRO A 1 -33.45 -15.65 32.05
CA PRO A 1 -32.77 -15.47 30.74
C PRO A 1 -31.35 -16.08 30.79
N SER A 2 -31.29 -17.37 30.47
CA SER A 2 -30.30 -18.35 30.90
C SER A 2 -29.29 -18.74 29.80
N TRP A 3 -28.89 -17.81 28.95
CA TRP A 3 -28.05 -18.13 27.78
C TRP A 3 -26.61 -17.60 27.85
N LEU A 4 -26.27 -16.79 28.85
CA LEU A 4 -24.91 -16.24 29.05
C LEU A 4 -24.04 -17.02 30.04
N LYS A 5 -24.56 -18.08 30.68
CA LYS A 5 -23.77 -18.99 31.54
C LYS A 5 -23.31 -20.28 30.81
N THR A 6 -23.61 -20.41 29.52
CA THR A 6 -23.37 -21.63 28.74
C THR A 6 -22.12 -21.54 27.84
N ILE A 7 -21.57 -20.35 27.61
CA ILE A 7 -20.35 -20.18 26.77
C ILE A 7 -19.06 -20.29 27.61
N GLY A 8 -19.13 -20.02 28.92
CA GLY A 8 -17.99 -20.12 29.85
C GLY A 8 -17.66 -21.53 30.37
N ARG A 9 -18.32 -22.58 29.85
CA ARG A 9 -18.11 -23.98 30.29
C ARG A 9 -17.71 -24.91 29.13
N LEU A 10 -17.23 -24.33 28.02
CA LEU A 10 -16.63 -25.03 26.89
C LEU A 10 -15.14 -24.66 26.69
N LEU A 11 -14.47 -24.24 27.77
CA LEU A 11 -13.03 -23.95 27.81
C LEU A 11 -12.26 -24.80 28.85
N SER A 12 -12.88 -25.86 29.39
CA SER A 12 -12.30 -26.65 30.50
C SER A 12 -11.83 -28.05 30.13
N THR A 13 -12.03 -28.53 28.89
CA THR A 13 -11.78 -29.95 28.58
C THR A 13 -11.25 -30.14 27.15
N GLY A 14 -10.28 -29.32 26.75
CA GLY A 14 -9.60 -29.44 25.45
C GLY A 14 -8.09 -29.23 25.53
N ALA A 15 -7.51 -29.23 26.74
CA ALA A 15 -6.13 -28.80 26.98
C ALA A 15 -5.09 -29.94 27.00
N SER A 16 -5.43 -31.17 26.57
CA SER A 16 -4.54 -32.32 26.77
C SER A 16 -4.15 -33.11 25.52
N LEU A 17 -4.65 -32.77 24.32
CA LEU A 17 -4.34 -33.52 23.08
C LEU A 17 -3.67 -32.70 21.97
N LEU A 18 -3.50 -31.39 22.14
CA LEU A 18 -2.68 -30.56 21.22
C LEU A 18 -1.22 -30.40 21.69
N ARG A 19 -0.87 -30.95 22.86
CA ARG A 19 0.52 -30.97 23.38
C ARG A 19 1.36 -32.14 22.84
N ALA A 20 0.73 -33.12 22.17
CA ALA A 20 1.37 -34.32 21.64
C ALA A 20 1.59 -34.28 20.11
N LEU A 21 1.03 -33.28 19.41
CA LEU A 21 1.25 -33.06 17.97
C LEU A 21 2.35 -32.01 17.70
N TRP A 22 3.25 -31.83 18.67
CA TRP A 22 4.38 -30.91 18.63
C TRP A 22 5.67 -31.65 19.05
N LEU A 23 5.96 -32.80 18.42
CA LEU A 23 7.14 -33.59 18.78
C LEU A 23 7.69 -34.50 17.67
N HIS A 24 7.38 -34.25 16.39
CA HIS A 24 7.97 -35.03 15.27
C HIS A 24 8.24 -34.22 13.99
N HIS A 25 8.70 -32.97 14.10
CA HIS A 25 9.44 -32.36 12.98
C HIS A 25 10.90 -32.15 13.39
N SER A 26 11.66 -33.14 12.96
CA SER A 26 13.11 -33.26 12.93
C SER A 26 13.87 -31.94 13.02
N ALA A 27 14.80 -31.93 13.97
CA ALA A 27 15.98 -31.12 13.95
C ALA A 27 16.64 -31.16 12.56
N MET A 28 16.63 -30.03 11.88
CA MET A 28 17.67 -29.66 10.93
C MET A 28 18.21 -28.33 11.41
N SER A 29 19.34 -28.44 12.10
CA SER A 29 20.21 -27.35 12.50
C SER A 29 20.48 -26.45 11.28
N LEU A 30 20.03 -25.20 11.31
CA LEU A 30 20.60 -24.13 10.51
C LEU A 30 21.43 -23.27 11.46
N GLU A 31 22.62 -23.82 11.69
CA GLU A 31 23.72 -23.18 12.37
C GLU A 31 24.11 -21.90 11.62
N LYS A 32 24.25 -20.81 12.38
CA LYS A 32 24.79 -19.50 12.00
C LYS A 32 23.77 -18.49 11.45
N VAL A 33 23.25 -17.66 12.36
CA VAL A 33 22.79 -16.31 12.02
C VAL A 33 23.95 -15.61 11.29
N PRO A 34 23.76 -15.06 10.08
CA PRO A 34 24.82 -14.30 9.45
C PRO A 34 25.09 -13.08 10.33
N GLU A 35 26.23 -13.08 11.00
CA GLU A 35 26.76 -11.88 11.62
C GLU A 35 26.85 -10.85 10.49
N LEU A 36 26.02 -9.80 10.54
CA LEU A 36 26.22 -8.62 9.70
C LEU A 36 27.59 -8.07 10.07
N GLY A 37 28.61 -8.51 9.33
CA GLY A 37 29.92 -7.88 9.38
C GLY A 37 29.72 -6.40 9.13
N THR A 38 30.16 -5.57 10.07
CA THR A 38 30.11 -4.11 10.05
C THR A 38 30.95 -3.47 8.93
N LYS A 39 31.29 -4.23 7.89
CA LYS A 39 31.96 -3.73 6.70
C LYS A 39 30.88 -3.27 5.72
N PRO A 40 30.63 -1.95 5.61
CA PRO A 40 29.68 -1.44 4.64
C PRO A 40 30.05 -1.95 3.24
N VAL A 41 29.08 -2.60 2.59
CA VAL A 41 29.22 -3.03 1.20
C VAL A 41 29.07 -1.78 0.35
N ASN A 42 30.17 -1.35 -0.28
CA ASN A 42 30.14 -0.26 -1.24
C ASN A 42 29.38 -0.72 -2.49
N LEU A 43 28.11 -0.36 -2.58
CA LEU A 43 27.29 -0.56 -3.77
C LEU A 43 27.69 0.48 -4.82
N THR A 44 28.68 0.16 -5.65
CA THR A 44 29.03 1.00 -6.79
C THR A 44 27.98 0.83 -7.88
N VAL A 45 26.95 1.69 -7.85
CA VAL A 45 25.96 1.78 -8.93
C VAL A 45 26.63 2.47 -10.12
N LYS A 46 26.96 1.69 -11.16
CA LYS A 46 27.35 2.26 -12.47
C LYS A 46 26.11 2.88 -13.10
N LEU A 47 25.81 4.11 -12.73
CA LEU A 47 24.75 4.89 -13.34
C LEU A 47 25.15 5.19 -14.79
N PRO A 48 24.40 4.73 -15.81
CA PRO A 48 24.62 5.18 -17.17
C PRO A 48 24.43 6.70 -17.20
N ALA A 49 25.26 7.39 -17.99
CA ALA A 49 25.20 8.84 -18.13
C ALA A 49 23.74 9.29 -18.32
N PRO A 50 23.27 10.32 -17.58
CA PRO A 50 21.89 10.76 -17.67
C PRO A 50 21.59 11.06 -19.14
N LYS A 51 20.69 10.25 -19.72
CA LYS A 51 20.20 10.48 -21.08
C LYS A 51 19.67 11.91 -21.09
N SER A 52 20.18 12.73 -22.00
CA SER A 52 19.76 14.12 -22.22
C SER A 52 18.27 14.28 -21.97
N PRO A 53 17.82 15.33 -21.25
CA PRO A 53 16.41 15.50 -20.91
C PRO A 53 15.61 15.42 -22.21
N LYS A 54 14.91 14.32 -22.40
CA LYS A 54 13.91 14.22 -23.45
C LYS A 54 12.90 15.29 -23.07
N ASN A 55 12.61 16.24 -23.96
CA ASN A 55 11.58 17.24 -23.74
C ASN A 55 10.26 16.50 -23.48
N ASP A 56 9.96 16.19 -22.21
CA ASP A 56 8.74 15.53 -21.79
C ASP A 56 7.65 16.60 -21.63
N VAL A 57 7.29 17.18 -22.78
CA VAL A 57 6.30 18.25 -22.87
C VAL A 57 4.97 17.80 -22.27
N LEU A 58 4.62 16.51 -22.43
CA LEU A 58 3.41 15.94 -21.88
C LEU A 58 3.48 15.84 -20.35
N GLY A 59 4.57 15.28 -19.80
CA GLY A 59 4.76 15.17 -18.36
C GLY A 59 4.75 16.53 -17.66
N GLU A 60 5.44 17.52 -18.20
CA GLU A 60 5.44 18.89 -17.68
C GLU A 60 4.07 19.55 -17.81
N GLY A 61 3.38 19.37 -18.94
CA GLY A 61 2.03 19.88 -19.14
C GLY A 61 1.03 19.31 -18.13
N LEU A 62 1.02 17.99 -17.91
CA LEU A 62 0.15 17.34 -16.92
C LEU A 62 0.46 17.80 -15.49
N ARG A 63 1.75 18.03 -15.18
CA ARG A 63 2.17 18.55 -13.87
C ARG A 63 1.65 19.96 -13.62
N GLU A 64 1.68 20.82 -14.64
CA GLU A 64 1.16 22.18 -14.53
C GLU A 64 -0.36 22.20 -14.38
N LEU A 65 -1.09 21.36 -15.13
CA LEU A 65 -2.53 21.20 -14.97
C LEU A 65 -2.91 20.75 -13.55
N TYR A 66 -2.16 19.80 -12.99
CA TYR A 66 -2.33 19.38 -11.60
C TYR A 66 -2.10 20.53 -10.61
N ARG A 67 -1.02 21.31 -10.77
CA ARG A 67 -0.73 22.46 -9.90
C ARG A 67 -1.81 23.53 -9.94
N ARG A 68 -2.42 23.77 -11.11
CA ARG A 68 -3.51 24.73 -11.28
C ARG A 68 -4.88 24.19 -10.88
N GLY A 69 -5.01 22.87 -10.71
CA GLY A 69 -6.29 22.22 -10.42
C GLY A 69 -7.25 22.23 -11.61
N GLU A 70 -6.73 22.29 -12.84
CA GLU A 70 -7.53 22.32 -14.07
C GLU A 70 -7.89 20.90 -14.54
N PHE A 71 -9.08 20.75 -15.12
CA PHE A 71 -9.60 19.46 -15.66
C PHE A 71 -9.60 18.29 -14.67
N VAL A 72 -9.69 18.59 -13.37
CA VAL A 72 -9.75 17.59 -12.29
C VAL A 72 -11.10 16.87 -12.30
N ASP A 73 -11.05 15.55 -12.41
CA ASP A 73 -12.20 14.63 -12.45
C ASP A 73 -12.26 13.71 -11.21
N VAL A 74 -11.22 13.69 -10.38
CA VAL A 74 -11.17 12.95 -9.11
C VAL A 74 -10.53 13.77 -8.00
N THR A 75 -11.04 13.63 -6.79
CA THR A 75 -10.50 14.22 -5.56
C THR A 75 -9.97 13.11 -4.67
N LEU A 76 -8.69 13.17 -4.33
CA LEU A 76 -8.05 12.29 -3.36
C LEU A 76 -8.10 12.98 -1.99
N VAL A 77 -8.54 12.26 -0.98
CA VAL A 77 -8.57 12.73 0.42
C VAL A 77 -7.57 11.91 1.20
N CYS A 78 -6.51 12.54 1.66
CA CYS A 78 -5.49 11.92 2.50
C CYS A 78 -5.54 12.59 3.86
N ALA A 79 -5.95 11.84 4.88
CA ALA A 79 -6.22 12.39 6.22
C ALA A 79 -7.18 13.61 6.17
N ASP A 80 -6.67 14.81 6.46
CA ASP A 80 -7.39 16.08 6.48
C ASP A 80 -7.19 16.94 5.22
N ARG A 81 -6.42 16.45 4.25
CA ARG A 81 -6.10 17.18 3.01
C ARG A 81 -6.81 16.60 1.81
N THR A 82 -7.21 17.50 0.91
CA THR A 82 -7.88 17.17 -0.36
C THR A 82 -7.00 17.57 -1.53
N PHE A 83 -6.89 16.69 -2.53
CA PHE A 83 -6.07 16.88 -3.73
C PHE A 83 -6.91 16.60 -4.97
N GLY A 84 -7.08 17.59 -5.83
CA GLY A 84 -7.65 17.37 -7.16
C GLY A 84 -6.63 16.70 -8.08
N ALA A 85 -7.02 15.63 -8.78
CA ALA A 85 -6.18 14.89 -9.71
C ALA A 85 -6.95 14.43 -10.95
N HIS A 86 -6.23 13.79 -11.88
CA HIS A 86 -6.75 13.25 -13.13
C HIS A 86 -6.83 11.73 -13.08
N ARG A 87 -8.02 11.14 -13.27
CA ARG A 87 -8.25 9.69 -13.25
C ARG A 87 -7.37 8.96 -14.25
N ALA A 88 -7.23 9.50 -15.46
CA ALA A 88 -6.41 8.91 -16.52
C ALA A 88 -4.94 8.74 -16.10
N VAL A 89 -4.38 9.74 -15.42
CA VAL A 89 -2.98 9.72 -14.96
C VAL A 89 -2.82 8.71 -13.82
N LEU A 90 -3.75 8.69 -12.85
CA LEU A 90 -3.71 7.73 -11.74
C LEU A 90 -3.88 6.28 -12.23
N ALA A 91 -4.79 6.04 -13.16
CA ALA A 91 -5.04 4.73 -13.74
C ALA A 91 -3.87 4.22 -14.60
N ALA A 92 -3.18 5.11 -15.30
CA ALA A 92 -2.00 4.74 -16.09
C ALA A 92 -0.78 4.39 -15.22
N THR A 93 -0.67 5.00 -14.03
CA THR A 93 0.49 4.84 -13.14
C THR A 93 0.30 3.76 -12.09
N SER A 94 -0.94 3.36 -11.80
CA SER A 94 -1.24 2.39 -10.74
C SER A 94 -2.43 1.50 -11.09
N GLU A 95 -2.21 0.19 -11.05
CA GLU A 95 -3.25 -0.83 -11.21
C GLU A 95 -4.36 -0.74 -10.16
N VAL A 96 -4.00 -0.36 -8.91
CA VAL A 96 -4.96 -0.19 -7.83
C VAL A 96 -5.91 0.96 -8.13
N PHE A 97 -5.37 2.10 -8.58
CA PHE A 97 -6.21 3.22 -9.01
C PHE A 97 -6.99 2.87 -10.27
N ARG A 98 -6.41 2.13 -11.22
CA ARG A 98 -7.14 1.71 -12.42
C ARG A 98 -8.37 0.88 -12.10
N GLN A 99 -8.22 -0.16 -11.29
CA GLN A 99 -9.32 -1.06 -10.91
C GLN A 99 -10.31 -0.37 -9.97
N GLY A 100 -9.80 0.40 -8.99
CA GLY A 100 -10.63 1.18 -8.10
C GLY A 100 -11.47 2.21 -8.86
N LEU A 101 -10.85 2.94 -9.79
CA LEU A 101 -11.48 4.03 -10.54
C LEU A 101 -12.39 3.55 -11.70
N ALA A 102 -12.24 2.31 -12.15
CA ALA A 102 -13.02 1.73 -13.26
C ALA A 102 -14.49 1.48 -12.89
N ASN A 103 -14.79 1.24 -11.60
CA ASN A 103 -16.14 0.90 -11.16
C ASN A 103 -16.99 2.11 -10.76
N PHE A 104 -16.42 3.32 -10.75
CA PHE A 104 -17.19 4.51 -10.44
C PHE A 104 -17.97 4.96 -11.67
N LYS A 105 -19.29 5.01 -11.49
CA LYS A 105 -20.22 5.49 -12.51
C LYS A 105 -20.10 7.00 -12.60
N ASP A 106 -19.96 7.49 -13.82
CA ASP A 106 -19.98 8.92 -14.13
C ASP A 106 -21.41 9.45 -13.93
N GLU A 107 -21.77 9.75 -12.69
CA GLU A 107 -22.95 10.57 -12.40
C GLU A 107 -22.60 12.01 -12.84
N PRO A 108 -23.32 12.59 -13.82
CA PRO A 108 -22.99 13.90 -14.37
C PRO A 108 -23.11 14.97 -13.28
N GLY A 109 -21.95 15.45 -12.81
CA GLY A 109 -21.83 16.48 -11.77
C GLY A 109 -21.28 15.98 -10.42
N ALA A 110 -21.13 14.67 -10.21
CA ALA A 110 -20.47 14.14 -9.02
C ALA A 110 -18.95 14.09 -9.24
N LYS A 111 -18.20 14.92 -8.51
CA LYS A 111 -16.73 14.78 -8.43
C LYS A 111 -16.42 13.52 -7.62
N GLN A 112 -15.70 12.57 -8.20
CA GLN A 112 -15.37 11.31 -7.53
C GLN A 112 -14.40 11.57 -6.37
N GLU A 113 -14.69 11.05 -5.17
CA GLU A 113 -13.83 11.16 -3.99
C GLU A 113 -13.19 9.80 -3.66
N VAL A 114 -11.88 9.77 -3.38
CA VAL A 114 -11.15 8.57 -2.95
C VAL A 114 -10.41 8.87 -1.64
N ARG A 115 -10.69 8.10 -0.59
CA ARG A 115 -10.08 8.30 0.74
C ARG A 115 -8.90 7.35 0.95
N LEU A 116 -7.73 7.92 1.22
CA LEU A 116 -6.49 7.22 1.49
C LEU A 116 -6.24 7.26 3.00
N VAL A 117 -6.53 6.14 3.67
CA VAL A 117 -6.51 6.03 5.15
C VAL A 117 -5.12 5.71 5.69
N ASP A 118 -4.30 4.97 4.93
CA ASP A 118 -2.97 4.51 5.37
C ASP A 118 -1.81 5.43 4.93
N VAL A 119 -2.09 6.48 4.15
CA VAL A 119 -1.06 7.43 3.70
C VAL A 119 -0.86 8.48 4.79
N SER A 120 -0.02 8.14 5.75
CA SER A 120 0.53 9.12 6.69
C SER A 120 1.52 10.01 5.94
N ASN A 121 1.45 11.33 6.12
CA ASN A 121 2.43 12.29 5.57
C ASN A 121 3.51 12.60 6.62
N PRO A 122 4.65 11.88 6.69
CA PRO A 122 5.69 12.19 7.65
C PRO A 122 6.53 13.43 7.28
N GLU A 123 6.74 13.75 6.01
CA GLU A 123 7.50 14.94 5.58
C GLU A 123 7.05 15.36 4.16
N ALA A 124 6.44 16.55 4.05
CA ALA A 124 6.23 17.26 2.79
C ALA A 124 6.74 18.70 2.95
#